data_AF-A0A069ZNW7-F1
#
_entry.id   AF-A0A069ZNW7-F1
#
_cell.length_a   1.000
_cell.length_b   1.000
_cell.length_c   1.000
_cell.angle_alpha   90.00
_cell.angle_beta   90.00
_cell.angle_gamma   90.00
#
_symmetry.space_group_name_H-M   'P 1'
#
loop_
_entity.id
_entity.type
_entity.pdbx_description
1 polymer ?
#
loop_
_entity_poly.entity_id
_entity_poly.type
_entity_poly.pdbx_seq_one_letter_code
_entity_poly.pdbx_strand_id
1 'polypeptide(L)'
;MDGTLLRLYPATSLPAPLTPEARTEATELFRQSLSLLWRYRERILSDSRMFLTPIAEPNGLAYLGAFPAATLGAYIELWTLCDAALLTDERGIQHFVTRVAGSPLSGSNRCTLVSEEGEVSTCSVRDFSSLWRPFRGLIRRYRKPQATAEHYTLTEVLTLLSEEG
;
A
#
# COMPACT_ATOMS: atom_id res chain seq x y z
N MET A 1 -16.22 -3.73 6.85
CA MET A 1 -16.28 -2.26 6.89
C MET A 1 -17.41 -1.80 5.99
N ASP A 2 -18.51 -1.37 6.62
CA ASP A 2 -19.59 -0.66 5.94
C ASP A 2 -19.04 0.64 5.36
N GLY A 3 -19.37 0.91 4.11
CA GLY A 3 -18.75 1.97 3.30
C GLY A 3 -18.90 3.36 3.89
N THR A 4 -17.92 3.77 4.71
CA THR A 4 -17.63 5.18 4.97
C THR A 4 -17.42 5.82 3.60
N LEU A 5 -18.41 6.59 3.15
CA LEU A 5 -18.31 7.38 1.93
C LEU A 5 -17.29 8.48 2.20
N LEU A 6 -16.01 8.18 1.92
CA LEU A 6 -14.97 9.18 1.91
C LEU A 6 -15.37 10.27 0.93
N ARG A 7 -15.47 11.51 1.44
CA ARG A 7 -15.73 12.67 0.60
C ARG A 7 -14.56 12.82 -0.36
N LEU A 8 -14.81 12.62 -1.65
CA LEU A 8 -13.80 12.81 -2.70
C LEU A 8 -13.74 14.29 -3.11
N TYR A 9 -12.52 14.78 -3.31
CA TYR A 9 -12.24 16.10 -3.85
C TYR A 9 -11.78 15.93 -5.30
N PRO A 10 -12.33 16.63 -6.30
CA PRO A 10 -11.89 16.49 -7.69
C PRO A 10 -10.43 16.93 -7.86
N ALA A 11 -9.62 16.16 -8.58
CA ALA A 11 -8.26 16.56 -8.92
C ALA A 11 -8.29 17.72 -9.93
N THR A 12 -7.46 18.75 -9.68
CA THR A 12 -7.28 19.89 -10.59
C THR A 12 -6.19 19.65 -11.63
N SER A 13 -5.30 18.67 -11.39
CA SER A 13 -4.27 18.23 -12.32
C SER A 13 -3.84 16.78 -12.02
N LEU A 14 -3.28 16.10 -13.02
CA LEU A 14 -2.65 14.79 -12.82
C LEU A 14 -1.17 14.99 -12.43
N PRO A 15 -0.65 14.26 -11.43
CA PRO A 15 0.76 14.34 -11.09
C PRO A 15 1.63 13.84 -12.26
N ALA A 16 2.78 14.49 -12.44
CA ALA A 16 3.77 14.03 -13.41
C ALA A 16 4.30 12.64 -13.03
N PRO A 17 4.60 11.77 -14.01
CA PRO A 17 5.25 10.49 -13.74
C PRO A 17 6.59 10.70 -13.02
N LEU A 18 6.85 9.90 -11.98
CA LEU A 18 8.13 9.89 -11.27
C LEU A 18 9.25 9.35 -12.17
N THR A 19 10.44 9.95 -12.06
CA THR A 19 11.67 9.37 -12.62
C THR A 19 12.02 8.05 -11.91
N PRO A 20 12.87 7.18 -12.49
CA PRO A 20 13.30 5.95 -11.84
C PRO A 20 13.95 6.18 -10.46
N GLU A 21 14.74 7.25 -10.32
CA GLU A 21 15.42 7.62 -9.08
C GLU A 21 14.39 8.05 -8.03
N ALA A 22 13.49 8.97 -8.38
CA ALA A 22 12.43 9.44 -7.48
C ALA A 22 11.48 8.30 -7.07
N ARG A 23 11.26 7.30 -7.94
CA ARG A 23 10.49 6.10 -7.61
C ARG A 23 11.20 5.24 -6.57
N THR A 24 12.51 5.11 -6.67
CA THR A 24 13.33 4.34 -5.73
C THR A 24 13.29 5.01 -4.36
N GLU A 25 13.56 6.31 -4.31
CA GLU A 25 13.48 7.11 -3.07
C GLU A 25 12.08 7.04 -2.43
N ALA A 26 11.02 7.19 -3.23
CA ALA A 26 9.65 7.08 -2.72
C ALA A 26 9.31 5.67 -2.18
N THR A 27 9.90 4.62 -2.75
CA THR A 27 9.73 3.24 -2.28
C THR A 27 10.44 3.03 -0.95
N GLU A 28 11.66 3.53 -0.80
CA GLU A 28 12.42 3.46 0.44
C GLU A 28 11.73 4.25 1.55
N LEU A 29 11.28 5.48 1.25
CA LEU A 29 10.52 6.32 2.17
C LEU A 29 9.26 5.60 2.68
N PHE A 30 8.51 4.95 1.79
CA PHE A 30 7.34 4.17 2.17
C PHE A 30 7.68 3.07 3.17
N ARG A 31 8.71 2.28 2.88
CA ARG A 31 9.13 1.16 3.75
C ARG A 31 9.62 1.65 5.11
N GLN A 32 10.41 2.72 5.14
CA GLN A 32 10.94 3.31 6.37
C GLN A 32 9.85 3.93 7.26
N SER A 33 8.73 4.35 6.65
CA SER A 33 7.66 5.04 7.36
C SER A 33 6.52 4.13 7.84
N LEU A 34 6.62 2.82 7.65
CA LEU A 34 5.51 1.90 7.92
C LEU A 34 5.00 1.93 9.34
N SER A 35 5.89 2.01 10.33
CA SER A 35 5.50 2.08 11.74
C SER A 35 4.64 3.32 12.03
N LEU A 36 5.02 4.48 11.49
CA LEU A 36 4.25 5.72 11.59
C LEU A 36 2.91 5.60 10.87
N LEU A 37 2.92 5.12 9.62
CA LEU A 37 1.72 4.95 8.80
C LEU A 37 0.72 3.99 9.47
N TRP A 38 1.21 2.91 10.06
CA TRP A 38 0.39 1.94 10.76
C TRP A 38 -0.18 2.48 12.08
N ARG A 39 0.62 3.24 12.83
CA ARG A 39 0.17 3.94 14.04
C ARG A 39 -0.99 4.89 13.76
N TYR A 40 -0.94 5.62 12.65
CA TYR A 40 -1.97 6.59 12.23
C TYR A 40 -2.96 6.04 11.20
N ARG A 41 -3.10 4.71 11.10
CA ARG A 41 -3.94 4.07 10.08
C ARG A 41 -5.39 4.57 10.06
N GLU A 42 -6.02 4.77 11.22
CA GLU A 42 -7.41 5.26 11.31
C GLU A 42 -7.54 6.68 10.74
N ARG A 43 -6.55 7.54 11.02
CA ARG A 43 -6.47 8.90 10.45
C ARG A 43 -6.38 8.84 8.94
N ILE A 44 -5.48 8.00 8.40
CA ILE A 44 -5.32 7.81 6.96
C ILE A 44 -6.61 7.25 6.33
N LEU A 45 -7.25 6.28 6.96
CA LEU A 45 -8.50 5.69 6.50
C LEU A 45 -9.68 6.68 6.53
N SER A 46 -9.60 7.74 7.33
CA SER A 46 -10.64 8.78 7.46
C SER A 46 -10.52 9.94 6.46
N ASP A 47 -9.35 10.15 5.84
CA ASP A 47 -9.11 11.24 4.87
C ASP A 47 -8.91 10.68 3.47
N SER A 48 -9.79 11.02 2.54
CA SER A 48 -9.70 10.53 1.15
C SER A 48 -8.37 10.86 0.49
N ARG A 49 -7.75 12.00 0.82
CA ARG A 49 -6.53 12.47 0.16
C ARG A 49 -5.31 11.71 0.65
N MET A 50 -5.28 11.31 1.92
CA MET A 50 -4.26 10.40 2.48
C MET A 50 -4.52 8.97 2.00
N PHE A 51 -5.78 8.53 2.03
CA PHE A 51 -6.19 7.20 1.60
C PHE A 51 -5.78 6.91 0.16
N LEU A 52 -6.02 7.86 -0.75
CA LEU A 52 -5.79 7.71 -2.18
C LEU A 52 -4.35 7.98 -2.62
N THR A 53 -3.44 8.33 -1.69
CA THR A 53 -2.03 8.55 -1.97
C THR A 53 -1.42 7.35 -2.70
N PRO A 54 -0.92 7.52 -3.94
CA PRO A 54 -0.28 6.44 -4.69
C PRO A 54 1.05 6.05 -4.06
N ILE A 55 1.29 4.75 -3.90
CA ILE A 55 2.53 4.20 -3.36
C ILE A 55 3.40 3.66 -4.49
N ALA A 56 4.67 4.09 -4.52
CA ALA A 56 5.62 3.82 -5.60
C ALA A 56 6.13 2.37 -5.65
N GLU A 57 5.83 1.57 -4.62
CA GLU A 57 6.27 0.19 -4.43
C GLU A 57 5.89 -0.70 -5.65
N PRO A 58 6.89 -1.27 -6.36
CA PRO A 58 6.65 -2.00 -7.60
C PRO A 58 6.06 -3.39 -7.37
N ASN A 59 4.75 -3.52 -7.54
CA ASN A 59 4.05 -4.80 -7.50
C ASN A 59 4.21 -5.58 -8.81
N GLY A 60 4.45 -6.89 -8.70
CA GLY A 60 4.76 -7.80 -9.81
C GLY A 60 3.69 -8.86 -10.00
N LEU A 61 2.44 -8.44 -10.13
CA LEU A 61 1.29 -9.32 -10.16
C LEU A 61 1.08 -9.88 -11.58
N ALA A 62 1.36 -11.16 -11.80
CA ALA A 62 1.13 -11.79 -13.10
C ALA A 62 -0.35 -11.69 -13.50
N TYR A 63 -0.59 -11.62 -14.82
CA TYR A 63 -1.92 -11.48 -15.43
C TYR A 63 -2.64 -10.16 -15.12
N LEU A 64 -1.94 -9.22 -14.48
CA LEU A 64 -2.34 -7.83 -14.41
C LEU A 64 -1.52 -7.06 -15.46
N GLY A 65 -2.20 -6.40 -16.40
CA GLY A 65 -1.54 -5.44 -17.31
C GLY A 65 -1.03 -4.22 -16.54
N ALA A 66 -0.92 -3.06 -17.19
CA ALA A 66 -0.61 -1.80 -16.51
C ALA A 66 -1.74 -1.43 -15.53
N PHE A 67 -1.65 -1.89 -14.28
CA PHE A 67 -2.49 -1.46 -13.18
C PHE A 67 -1.89 -0.19 -12.53
N PRO A 68 -2.73 0.71 -12.01
CA PRO A 68 -2.23 1.85 -11.26
C PRO A 68 -1.48 1.38 -10.01
N ALA A 69 -0.64 2.26 -9.49
CA ALA A 69 -0.03 2.09 -8.18
C ALA A 69 -1.11 1.80 -7.12
N ALA A 70 -0.84 0.89 -6.19
CA ALA A 70 -1.71 0.71 -5.04
C ALA A 70 -1.73 2.00 -4.21
N THR A 71 -2.88 2.30 -3.60
CA THR A 71 -2.98 3.46 -2.70
C THR A 71 -2.52 3.08 -1.30
N LEU A 72 -2.17 4.07 -0.49
CA LEU A 72 -1.83 3.88 0.92
C LEU A 72 -2.97 3.19 1.68
N GLY A 73 -4.21 3.63 1.45
CA GLY A 73 -5.40 3.00 2.02
C GLY A 73 -5.59 1.55 1.58
N ALA A 74 -5.23 1.20 0.34
CA ALA A 74 -5.29 -0.19 -0.13
C ALA A 74 -4.29 -1.09 0.62
N TYR A 75 -3.10 -0.58 0.94
CA TYR A 75 -2.14 -1.31 1.77
C TYR A 75 -2.65 -1.51 3.20
N ILE A 76 -3.17 -0.46 3.83
CA ILE A 76 -3.72 -0.55 5.19
C ILE A 76 -4.92 -1.51 5.25
N GLU A 77 -5.85 -1.43 4.30
CA GLU A 77 -6.97 -2.38 4.21
C GLU A 77 -6.46 -3.82 4.00
N LEU A 78 -5.43 -4.01 3.17
CA LEU A 78 -4.85 -5.32 2.96
C LEU A 78 -4.27 -5.89 4.27
N TRP A 79 -3.46 -5.12 4.99
CA TRP A 79 -2.87 -5.56 6.27
C TRP A 79 -3.90 -5.79 7.37
N THR A 80 -5.04 -5.08 7.30
CA THR A 80 -6.11 -5.21 8.30
C THR A 80 -7.02 -6.41 8.04
N LEU A 81 -7.24 -6.76 6.77
CA LEU A 81 -8.26 -7.73 6.36
C LEU A 81 -7.70 -9.05 5.81
N CYS A 82 -6.40 -9.14 5.58
CA CYS A 82 -5.75 -10.31 5.01
C CYS A 82 -4.63 -10.81 5.91
N ASP A 83 -4.85 -11.96 6.56
CA ASP A 83 -3.87 -12.60 7.45
C ASP A 83 -2.54 -12.92 6.74
N ALA A 84 -2.57 -13.14 5.43
CA ALA A 84 -1.36 -13.38 4.63
C ALA A 84 -0.53 -12.11 4.36
N ALA A 85 -1.04 -10.93 4.72
CA ALA A 85 -0.42 -9.64 4.44
C ALA A 85 0.19 -8.96 5.67
N LEU A 86 -0.19 -9.37 6.88
CA LEU A 86 0.37 -8.89 8.14
C LEU A 86 0.73 -10.10 9.00
N LEU A 87 2.03 -10.34 9.16
CA LEU A 87 2.54 -11.47 9.94
C LEU A 87 3.03 -10.96 11.29
N THR A 88 2.89 -11.76 12.33
CA THR A 88 3.49 -11.47 13.64
C THR A 88 4.45 -12.59 13.97
N ASP A 89 5.71 -12.24 14.27
CA ASP A 89 6.72 -13.22 14.65
C ASP A 89 6.60 -13.62 16.12
N GLU A 90 7.47 -14.56 16.55
CA GLU A 90 7.49 -15.07 17.92
C GLU A 90 7.83 -13.99 18.97
N ARG A 91 8.45 -12.88 18.56
CA ARG A 91 8.77 -11.73 19.42
C ARG A 91 7.61 -10.74 19.50
N GLY A 92 6.53 -10.97 18.76
CA GLY A 92 5.39 -10.08 18.68
C GLY A 92 5.58 -8.91 17.70
N ILE A 93 6.65 -8.91 16.90
CA ILE A 93 6.93 -7.85 15.92
C ILE A 93 6.07 -8.07 14.69
N GLN A 94 5.44 -7.00 14.20
CA GLN A 94 4.64 -7.09 12.98
C GLN A 94 5.51 -6.93 11.73
N HIS A 95 5.21 -7.74 10.71
CA HIS A 95 5.85 -7.75 9.40
C HIS A 95 4.78 -7.52 8.31
N PHE A 96 4.89 -6.40 7.61
CA PHE A 96 3.94 -5.96 6.60
C PHE A 96 4.38 -6.41 5.21
N VAL A 97 3.50 -7.05 4.46
CA VAL A 97 3.74 -7.30 3.03
C VAL A 97 3.59 -5.98 2.27
N THR A 98 4.71 -5.45 1.77
CA THR A 98 4.76 -4.21 0.99
C THR A 98 4.80 -4.47 -0.51
N ARG A 99 5.50 -5.51 -0.95
CA ARG A 99 5.56 -5.90 -2.36
C ARG A 99 4.89 -7.24 -2.56
N VAL A 100 3.92 -7.29 -3.46
CA VAL A 100 3.27 -8.54 -3.89
C VAL A 100 3.72 -8.85 -5.32
N ALA A 101 4.49 -9.92 -5.51
CA ALA A 101 4.96 -10.33 -6.83
C ALA A 101 4.93 -11.85 -7.01
N GLY A 102 4.36 -12.30 -8.14
CA GLY A 102 4.20 -13.72 -8.43
C GLY A 102 3.00 -14.05 -9.32
N SER A 103 2.73 -15.34 -9.47
CA SER A 103 1.63 -15.90 -10.24
C SER A 103 0.67 -16.67 -9.34
N PRO A 104 -0.62 -16.29 -9.27
CA PRO A 104 -1.61 -17.02 -8.48
C PRO A 104 -1.94 -18.40 -9.08
N LEU A 105 -1.64 -18.63 -10.37
CA LEU A 105 -1.93 -19.89 -11.06
C LEU A 105 -0.87 -20.95 -10.78
N SER A 106 0.41 -20.58 -10.79
CA SER A 106 1.50 -21.51 -10.45
C SER A 106 1.83 -21.53 -8.96
N GLY A 107 1.32 -20.57 -8.18
CA GLY A 107 1.66 -20.37 -6.77
C GLY A 107 3.04 -19.75 -6.54
N SER A 108 3.90 -19.68 -7.56
CA SER A 108 5.25 -19.11 -7.45
C SER A 108 5.18 -17.61 -7.16
N ASN A 109 5.79 -17.20 -6.05
CA ASN A 109 5.78 -15.81 -5.62
C ASN A 109 7.02 -15.47 -4.78
N ARG A 110 7.37 -14.18 -4.80
CA ARG A 110 8.40 -13.56 -3.97
C ARG A 110 7.90 -12.19 -3.54
N CYS A 111 7.46 -12.10 -2.30
CA CYS A 111 6.95 -10.88 -1.71
C CYS A 111 8.03 -10.20 -0.85
N THR A 112 7.90 -8.89 -0.64
CA THR A 112 8.74 -8.14 0.31
C THR A 112 7.95 -7.94 1.60
N LEU A 113 8.60 -8.24 2.71
CA LEU A 113 8.15 -7.93 4.06
C LEU A 113 8.98 -6.78 4.60
N VAL A 114 8.35 -5.94 5.40
CA VAL A 114 9.05 -4.93 6.20
C VAL A 114 8.53 -4.99 7.62
N SER A 115 9.42 -5.07 8.59
CA SER A 115 9.05 -5.12 10.02
C SER A 115 8.68 -3.73 10.54
N GLU A 116 8.02 -3.67 11.71
CA GLU A 116 7.81 -2.41 12.45
C GLU A 116 9.13 -1.70 12.81
N GLU A 117 10.22 -2.46 12.90
CA GLU A 117 11.57 -1.94 13.15
C GLU A 117 12.27 -1.47 11.85
N GLY A 118 11.63 -1.62 10.69
CA GLY A 118 12.13 -1.19 9.38
C GLY A 118 13.00 -2.23 8.67
N GLU A 119 13.12 -3.45 9.21
CA GLU A 119 13.89 -4.52 8.59
C GLU A 119 13.18 -5.02 7.33
N VAL A 120 13.90 -5.03 6.20
CA VAL A 120 13.37 -5.51 4.92
C VAL A 120 13.79 -6.95 4.68
N SER A 121 12.83 -7.83 4.43
CA SER A 121 13.07 -9.23 4.08
C SER A 121 12.18 -9.68 2.92
N THR A 122 12.34 -10.93 2.47
CA THR A 122 11.50 -11.51 1.42
C THR A 122 10.87 -12.81 1.88
N CYS A 123 9.63 -13.05 1.49
CA CYS A 123 8.93 -14.29 1.79
C CYS A 123 8.26 -14.90 0.56
N SER A 124 7.91 -16.19 0.68
CA SER A 124 6.99 -16.85 -0.23
C SER A 124 5.73 -17.21 0.53
N VAL A 125 4.59 -16.77 0.02
CA VAL A 125 3.27 -17.08 0.57
C VAL A 125 2.79 -18.41 0.01
N ARG A 126 2.50 -19.37 0.89
CA ARG A 126 2.13 -20.74 0.50
C ARG A 126 0.87 -20.80 -0.36
N ASP A 127 -0.20 -20.13 0.07
CA ASP A 127 -1.40 -19.92 -0.73
C ASP A 127 -1.39 -18.49 -1.31
N PHE A 128 -0.60 -18.28 -2.36
CA PHE A 128 -0.46 -16.93 -2.92
C PHE A 128 -1.78 -16.34 -3.43
N SER A 129 -2.77 -17.18 -3.77
CA SER A 129 -4.09 -16.69 -4.19
C SER A 129 -4.84 -15.96 -3.07
N SER A 130 -4.59 -16.32 -1.80
CA SER A 130 -5.20 -15.67 -0.64
C SER A 130 -4.67 -14.25 -0.43
N LEU A 131 -3.44 -13.95 -0.83
CA LEU A 131 -2.86 -12.60 -0.83
C LEU A 131 -3.17 -11.83 -2.13
N TRP A 132 -3.01 -12.50 -3.28
CA TRP A 132 -3.13 -11.88 -4.59
C TRP A 132 -4.54 -11.39 -4.91
N ARG A 133 -5.58 -12.18 -4.58
CA ARG A 133 -6.97 -11.85 -4.93
C ARG A 133 -7.49 -10.62 -4.15
N PRO A 134 -7.33 -10.53 -2.81
CA PRO A 134 -7.73 -9.33 -2.07
C PRO A 134 -6.99 -8.09 -2.56
N PHE A 135 -5.68 -8.18 -2.73
CA PHE A 135 -4.88 -7.00 -3.13
C PHE A 135 -5.27 -6.50 -4.52
N ARG A 136 -5.44 -7.41 -5.50
CA ARG A 136 -6.00 -7.06 -6.81
C ARG A 136 -7.39 -6.40 -6.68
N GLY A 137 -8.23 -6.92 -5.79
CA GLY A 137 -9.56 -6.37 -5.52
C GLY A 137 -9.49 -4.91 -5.07
N LEU A 138 -8.60 -4.61 -4.11
CA LEU A 138 -8.39 -3.27 -3.57
C LEU A 138 -7.86 -2.30 -4.64
N ILE A 139 -6.81 -2.68 -5.38
CA ILE A 139 -6.27 -1.84 -6.47
C ILE A 139 -7.35 -1.55 -7.52
N ARG A 140 -8.16 -2.56 -7.89
CA ARG A 140 -9.25 -2.36 -8.86
C ARG A 140 -10.35 -1.45 -8.31
N ARG A 141 -10.71 -1.60 -7.03
CA ARG A 141 -11.74 -0.80 -6.35
C ARG A 141 -11.38 0.68 -6.34
N TYR A 142 -10.11 1.00 -6.09
CA TYR A 142 -9.65 2.38 -5.94
C TYR A 142 -9.05 3.01 -7.20
N ARG A 143 -8.89 2.25 -8.29
CA ARG A 143 -8.38 2.75 -9.58
C ARG A 143 -9.08 4.01 -10.07
N LYS A 144 -10.42 4.04 -10.07
CA LYS A 144 -11.17 5.20 -10.57
C LYS A 144 -11.05 6.40 -9.61
N PRO A 145 -11.36 6.27 -8.31
CA PRO A 145 -11.16 7.35 -7.34
C PRO A 145 -9.75 7.95 -7.38
N GLN A 146 -8.71 7.11 -7.38
CA GLN A 146 -7.31 7.54 -7.41
C GLN A 146 -6.97 8.36 -8.67
N ALA A 147 -7.57 8.05 -9.82
CA ALA A 147 -7.30 8.75 -11.07
C ALA A 147 -8.06 10.08 -11.20
N THR A 148 -9.10 10.30 -10.40
CA THR A 148 -10.00 11.46 -10.57
C THR A 148 -10.06 12.37 -9.35
N ALA A 149 -9.66 11.89 -8.19
CA ALA A 149 -9.71 12.64 -6.94
C ALA A 149 -8.32 13.17 -6.55
N GLU A 150 -8.33 14.30 -5.86
CA GLU A 150 -7.16 14.87 -5.21
C GLU A 150 -6.63 13.90 -4.15
N HIS A 151 -5.31 13.81 -4.09
CA HIS A 151 -4.60 13.01 -3.10
C HIS A 151 -3.27 13.67 -2.76
N TYR A 152 -2.80 13.43 -1.54
CA TYR A 152 -1.48 13.85 -1.12
C TYR A 152 -0.40 12.96 -1.75
N THR A 153 0.82 13.49 -1.83
CA THR A 153 2.05 12.70 -1.96
C THR A 153 2.36 12.01 -0.64
N LEU A 154 3.19 10.96 -0.68
CA LEU A 154 3.61 10.28 0.55
C LEU A 154 4.31 11.25 1.52
N THR A 155 5.19 12.12 1.01
CA THR A 155 5.88 13.12 1.84
C THR A 155 4.90 14.03 2.55
N GLU A 156 3.89 14.56 1.86
CA GLU A 156 2.86 15.41 2.49
C GLU A 156 2.07 14.66 3.56
N VAL A 157 1.71 13.38 3.33
CA VAL A 157 1.06 12.56 4.37
C VAL A 157 1.97 12.45 5.59
N LEU A 158 3.24 12.13 5.41
CA LEU A 158 4.18 11.97 6.51
C LEU A 158 4.43 13.26 7.29
N THR A 159 4.51 14.40 6.59
CA THR A 159 4.60 15.72 7.24
C THR A 159 3.36 15.98 8.11
N LEU A 160 2.15 15.80 7.55
CA LEU A 160 0.91 16.01 8.29
C LEU A 160 0.80 15.09 9.52
N LEU A 161 1.16 13.81 9.40
CA LEU A 161 1.11 12.86 10.51
C LEU A 161 2.16 13.15 11.58
N SER A 162 3.30 13.72 11.20
CA SER A 162 4.37 14.11 12.14
C SER A 162 4.00 15.34 12.95
N GLU A 163 3.19 16.24 12.40
CA GLU A 163 2.67 17.44 13.11
C GLU A 163 1.51 17.10 14.08
N GLU A 164 0.84 15.96 13.89
CA GLU A 164 -0.24 15.48 14.76
C GLU A 164 0.27 14.77 16.04
N GLY A 165 1.58 14.52 16.17
CA GLY A 165 2.21 13.79 17.29
C GLY A 165 3.03 14.67 18.24
#